data_AF-A0A343W0D8-F1
#
_entry.id   AF-A0A343W0D8-F1
#
_cell.length_a   1.000
_cell.length_b   1.000
_cell.length_c   1.000
_cell.angle_alpha   90.00
_cell.angle_beta   90.00
_cell.angle_gamma   90.00
#
_symmetry.space_group_name_H-M   'P 1'
#
loop_
_entity.id
_entity.type
_entity.pdbx_description
1 polymer ?
#
loop_
_entity_poly.entity_id
_entity_poly.type
_entity_poly.pdbx_seq_one_letter_code
_entity_poly.pdbx_strand_id
1 'polypeptide(L)'
;RDLFYAIWVPDLFMKRVKENKEWTLMCPNECPGLSETWGEEFEKLYLKYEEENLGKKTVQAQDLWFAILQSQIETGTPYMLYKDACNAKSNQQNLGTIKCSNLCCEIVEYTSPDEVAVCNLASVALSKFVDVENKKFDFKKLYEITKIIARNLDKIIDRNYYPVVEAKNSNTKHRPIGIGVQGLADAFMLLRYPYESDEAKELNKRIFETMYYAALDMSVELAKKHGTYASYEGSPASKGLLQFDL
;
A
#
# COMPACT_ATOMS: atom_id res chain seq x y z
N ARG A 1 -15.75 -16.48 -14.92
CA ARG A 1 -15.74 -15.09 -14.36
C ARG A 1 -14.73 -15.10 -13.21
N ASP A 2 -13.50 -15.56 -13.49
CA ASP A 2 -12.61 -16.12 -12.47
C ASP A 2 -11.46 -15.17 -12.13
N LEU A 3 -11.49 -13.97 -12.70
CA LEU A 3 -10.57 -12.88 -12.43
C LEU A 3 -11.21 -11.87 -11.49
N PHE A 4 -10.36 -11.22 -10.69
CA PHE A 4 -10.73 -10.05 -9.90
C PHE A 4 -10.23 -8.80 -10.63
N TYR A 5 -11.00 -7.71 -10.54
CA TYR A 5 -10.69 -6.46 -11.23
C TYR A 5 -10.40 -5.35 -10.24
N ALA A 6 -9.39 -4.54 -10.55
CA ALA A 6 -8.98 -3.37 -9.80
C ALA A 6 -8.66 -2.23 -10.77
N ILE A 7 -8.83 -1.00 -10.32
CA ILE A 7 -8.39 0.18 -11.06
C ILE A 7 -7.35 0.97 -10.28
N TRP A 8 -6.27 1.34 -10.98
CA TRP A 8 -5.14 2.13 -10.48
C TRP A 8 -5.33 3.58 -10.92
N VAL A 9 -5.96 4.36 -10.05
CA VAL A 9 -6.60 5.64 -10.39
C VAL A 9 -5.62 6.80 -10.17
N PRO A 10 -5.26 7.58 -11.21
CA PRO A 10 -4.51 8.83 -11.03
C PRO A 10 -5.41 9.93 -10.47
N ASP A 11 -4.82 10.85 -9.70
CA ASP A 11 -5.52 12.01 -9.11
C ASP A 11 -6.18 12.87 -10.18
N LEU A 12 -5.55 12.99 -11.36
CA LEU A 12 -6.11 13.73 -12.50
C LEU A 12 -7.51 13.24 -12.88
N PHE A 13 -7.74 11.92 -12.88
CA PHE A 13 -9.05 11.38 -13.20
C PHE A 13 -10.10 11.86 -12.19
N MET A 14 -9.79 11.77 -10.90
CA MET A 14 -10.70 12.22 -9.84
C MET A 14 -10.94 13.75 -9.88
N LYS A 15 -9.90 14.55 -10.20
CA LYS A 15 -10.04 16.00 -10.44
C LYS A 15 -11.03 16.27 -11.57
N ARG A 16 -10.90 15.57 -12.71
CA ARG A 16 -11.80 15.75 -13.87
C ARG A 16 -13.23 15.27 -13.63
N VAL A 17 -13.43 14.18 -12.90
CA VAL A 17 -14.77 13.73 -12.47
C VAL A 17 -15.46 14.82 -11.65
N LYS A 18 -14.76 15.39 -10.66
CA LYS A 18 -15.28 16.44 -9.78
C LYS A 18 -15.62 17.72 -10.53
N GLU A 19 -14.79 18.09 -11.50
CA GLU A 19 -14.96 19.32 -12.30
C GLU A 19 -15.87 19.14 -13.52
N ASN A 20 -16.43 17.94 -13.72
CA ASN A 20 -17.21 17.57 -14.90
C ASN A 20 -16.49 17.90 -16.22
N LYS A 21 -15.21 17.51 -16.30
CA LYS A 21 -14.36 17.67 -17.48
C LYS A 21 -14.30 16.39 -18.31
N GLU A 22 -13.79 16.52 -19.52
CA GLU A 22 -13.54 15.40 -20.42
C GLU A 22 -12.37 14.52 -19.96
N TRP A 23 -12.37 13.25 -20.34
CA TRP A 23 -11.29 12.29 -20.12
C TRP A 23 -10.95 11.60 -21.44
N THR A 24 -9.67 11.57 -21.79
CA THR A 24 -9.16 10.95 -23.01
C THR A 24 -8.63 9.54 -22.76
N LEU A 25 -9.20 8.58 -23.48
CA LEU A 25 -8.76 7.19 -23.51
C LEU A 25 -7.60 7.06 -24.51
N MET A 26 -6.49 6.48 -24.06
CA MET A 26 -5.24 6.41 -24.83
C MET A 26 -4.78 4.97 -25.06
N CYS A 27 -4.07 4.75 -26.16
CA CYS A 27 -3.40 3.48 -26.44
C CYS A 27 -1.97 3.54 -25.88
N PRO A 28 -1.52 2.60 -25.02
CA PRO A 28 -0.18 2.67 -24.42
C PRO A 28 0.96 2.54 -25.44
N ASN A 29 0.70 2.01 -26.64
CA ASN A 29 1.69 1.97 -27.72
C ASN A 29 1.90 3.35 -28.37
N GLU A 30 0.87 4.19 -28.40
CA GLU A 30 0.92 5.55 -28.98
C GLU A 30 1.24 6.61 -27.93
N CYS A 31 0.83 6.36 -26.68
CA CYS A 31 1.08 7.19 -25.51
C CYS A 31 1.90 6.42 -24.45
N PRO A 32 3.17 6.05 -24.74
CA PRO A 32 3.99 5.26 -23.84
C PRO A 32 4.34 6.02 -22.54
N GLY A 33 4.68 5.29 -21.48
CA GLY A 33 5.22 5.89 -20.25
C GLY A 33 4.18 6.40 -19.23
N LEU A 34 2.89 6.41 -19.57
CA LEU A 34 1.82 6.78 -18.62
C LEU A 34 1.76 5.83 -17.40
N SER A 35 2.09 4.55 -17.57
CA SER A 35 2.21 3.58 -16.47
C SER A 35 3.49 3.76 -15.65
N GLU A 36 4.51 4.43 -16.21
CA GLU A 36 5.84 4.59 -15.63
C GLU A 36 6.02 5.92 -14.92
N THR A 37 5.01 6.78 -14.91
CA THR A 37 4.99 8.11 -14.28
C THR A 37 3.81 8.21 -13.33
N TRP A 38 3.88 9.10 -12.32
CA TRP A 38 2.77 9.36 -11.38
C TRP A 38 2.77 10.85 -11.00
N GLY A 39 1.70 11.30 -10.33
CA GLY A 39 1.56 12.68 -9.85
C GLY A 39 1.70 13.71 -10.98
N GLU A 40 2.47 14.77 -10.73
CA GLU A 40 2.67 15.85 -11.72
C GLU A 40 3.31 15.39 -13.02
N GLU A 41 4.21 14.39 -12.97
CA GLU A 41 4.86 13.88 -14.18
C GLU A 41 3.86 13.16 -15.08
N PHE A 42 2.97 12.37 -14.48
CA PHE A 42 1.85 11.75 -15.19
C PHE A 42 0.91 12.82 -15.78
N GLU A 43 0.55 13.84 -15.00
CA GLU A 43 -0.33 14.91 -15.48
C GLU A 43 0.26 15.64 -16.68
N LYS A 44 1.53 16.06 -16.61
CA LYS A 44 2.23 16.74 -17.71
C LYS A 44 2.28 15.87 -18.96
N LEU A 45 2.62 14.58 -18.81
CA LEU A 45 2.72 13.65 -19.94
C LEU A 45 1.35 13.39 -20.58
N TYR A 46 0.33 13.16 -19.77
CA TYR A 46 -1.04 12.93 -20.23
C TYR A 46 -1.60 14.14 -20.97
N LEU A 47 -1.46 15.35 -20.42
CA LEU A 47 -1.91 16.59 -21.06
C LEU A 47 -1.19 16.85 -22.37
N LYS A 48 0.14 16.61 -22.42
CA LYS A 48 0.91 16.70 -23.66
C LYS A 48 0.32 15.80 -24.76
N TYR A 49 -0.03 14.55 -24.43
CA TYR A 49 -0.63 13.63 -25.41
C TYR A 49 -2.03 14.05 -25.87
N GLU A 50 -2.79 14.74 -25.02
CA GLU A 50 -4.05 15.37 -25.44
C GLU A 50 -3.79 16.54 -26.41
N GLU A 51 -2.83 17.42 -26.13
CA GLU A 51 -2.43 18.53 -27.00
C GLU A 51 -1.94 18.05 -28.38
N GLU A 52 -1.19 16.94 -28.40
CA GLU A 52 -0.71 16.29 -29.63
C GLU A 52 -1.79 15.49 -30.36
N ASN A 53 -3.04 15.46 -29.85
CA ASN A 53 -4.17 14.69 -30.40
C ASN A 53 -3.88 13.18 -30.58
N LEU A 54 -3.10 12.59 -29.67
CA LEU A 54 -2.79 11.15 -29.67
C LEU A 54 -3.86 10.30 -28.94
N GLY A 55 -4.92 10.94 -28.44
CA GLY A 55 -6.06 10.28 -27.84
C GLY A 55 -6.86 9.43 -28.82
N LYS A 56 -7.36 8.26 -28.38
CA LYS A 56 -8.23 7.40 -29.19
C LYS A 56 -9.70 7.81 -29.12
N LYS A 57 -10.14 8.21 -27.94
CA LYS A 57 -11.53 8.60 -27.69
C LYS A 57 -11.58 9.52 -26.49
N THR A 58 -12.31 10.62 -26.61
CA THR A 58 -12.61 11.52 -25.49
C THR A 58 -14.05 11.29 -25.04
N VAL A 59 -14.27 11.20 -23.73
CA VAL A 59 -15.58 10.99 -23.09
C VAL A 59 -15.74 11.97 -21.94
N GLN A 60 -16.94 12.15 -21.39
CA GLN A 60 -17.07 12.85 -20.11
C GLN A 60 -16.48 11.98 -18.99
N ALA A 61 -15.68 12.56 -18.09
CA ALA A 61 -15.09 11.80 -16.99
C ALA A 61 -16.17 11.18 -16.10
N GLN A 62 -17.30 11.87 -15.92
CA GLN A 62 -18.44 11.37 -15.16
C GLN A 62 -19.10 10.15 -15.81
N ASP A 63 -19.13 10.02 -17.14
CA ASP A 63 -19.67 8.82 -17.80
C ASP A 63 -18.86 7.58 -17.43
N LEU A 64 -17.52 7.70 -17.42
CA LEU A 64 -16.64 6.60 -16.99
C LEU A 64 -16.79 6.31 -15.50
N TRP A 65 -16.96 7.35 -14.68
CA TRP A 65 -17.23 7.21 -13.25
C TRP A 65 -18.55 6.46 -12.99
N PHE A 66 -19.63 6.80 -13.69
CA PHE A 66 -20.90 6.09 -13.58
C PHE A 66 -20.78 4.62 -14.02
N ALA A 67 -19.98 4.32 -15.04
CA ALA A 67 -19.72 2.94 -15.44
C ALA A 67 -18.97 2.15 -14.34
N ILE A 68 -18.00 2.77 -13.66
CA ILE A 68 -17.29 2.17 -12.52
C ILE A 68 -18.28 1.87 -11.39
N LEU A 69 -19.12 2.85 -11.02
CA LEU A 69 -20.13 2.70 -9.98
C LEU A 69 -21.15 1.62 -10.31
N GLN A 70 -21.63 1.57 -11.56
CA GLN A 70 -22.55 0.54 -12.01
C GLN A 70 -21.95 -0.86 -11.86
N SER A 71 -20.68 -1.05 -12.26
CA SER A 71 -19.97 -2.32 -12.06
C SER A 71 -19.85 -2.68 -10.57
N GLN A 72 -19.55 -1.70 -9.71
CA GLN A 72 -19.44 -1.91 -8.27
C GLN A 72 -20.78 -2.29 -7.64
N ILE A 73 -21.88 -1.70 -8.09
CA ILE A 73 -23.23 -2.06 -7.65
C ILE A 73 -23.58 -3.50 -8.07
N GLU A 74 -23.24 -3.87 -9.30
CA GLU A 74 -23.58 -5.19 -9.85
C GLU A 74 -22.71 -6.33 -9.28
N THR A 75 -21.43 -6.05 -8.97
CA THR A 75 -20.43 -7.10 -8.72
C THR A 75 -19.60 -6.90 -7.45
N GLY A 76 -19.68 -5.73 -6.81
CA GLY A 76 -18.75 -5.32 -5.75
C GLY A 76 -17.35 -4.95 -6.23
N THR A 77 -17.10 -4.94 -7.55
CA THR A 77 -15.78 -4.67 -8.17
C THR A 77 -15.93 -3.68 -9.34
N PRO A 78 -14.89 -2.93 -9.74
CA PRO A 78 -13.47 -3.10 -9.38
C PRO A 78 -13.09 -2.53 -8.01
N TYR A 79 -11.99 -3.05 -7.45
CA TYR A 79 -11.28 -2.40 -6.35
C TYR A 79 -10.76 -1.03 -6.78
N MET A 80 -10.71 -0.09 -5.83
CA MET A 80 -10.28 1.30 -6.06
C MET A 80 -8.96 1.54 -5.35
N LEU A 81 -7.91 1.87 -6.10
CA LEU A 81 -6.62 2.24 -5.53
C LEU A 81 -6.13 3.54 -6.15
N TYR A 82 -5.65 4.46 -5.31
CA TYR A 82 -5.21 5.78 -5.76
C TYR A 82 -3.71 5.77 -6.03
N LYS A 83 -3.36 5.68 -7.32
CA LYS A 83 -1.99 5.54 -7.83
C LYS A 83 -1.02 6.54 -7.22
N ASP A 84 -1.41 7.81 -7.23
CA ASP A 84 -0.51 8.90 -6.84
C ASP A 84 -0.29 8.88 -5.33
N ALA A 85 -1.33 8.60 -4.53
CA ALA A 85 -1.20 8.42 -3.09
C ALA A 85 -0.32 7.20 -2.72
N CYS A 86 -0.45 6.10 -3.47
CA CYS A 86 0.37 4.91 -3.28
C CYS A 86 1.85 5.15 -3.62
N ASN A 87 2.13 5.89 -4.69
CA ASN A 87 3.51 6.19 -5.10
C ASN A 87 4.15 7.25 -4.20
N ALA A 88 3.44 8.35 -3.90
CA ALA A 88 3.95 9.46 -3.09
C ALA A 88 4.38 9.02 -1.68
N LYS A 89 3.61 8.10 -1.09
CA LYS A 89 3.78 7.67 0.30
C LYS A 89 4.40 6.29 0.44
N SER A 90 5.12 5.83 -0.58
CA SER A 90 5.87 4.57 -0.51
C SER A 90 7.33 4.83 -0.18
N ASN A 91 7.88 4.03 0.73
CA ASN A 91 9.33 4.00 0.97
C ASN A 91 10.10 3.37 -0.21
N GLN A 92 9.41 2.71 -1.15
CA GLN A 92 9.98 2.15 -2.38
C GLN A 92 9.91 3.11 -3.58
N GLN A 93 9.49 4.36 -3.39
CA GLN A 93 9.40 5.33 -4.49
C GLN A 93 10.75 5.63 -5.18
N ASN A 94 11.88 5.30 -4.53
CA ASN A 94 13.22 5.38 -5.11
C ASN A 94 13.51 4.32 -6.19
N LEU A 95 12.65 3.30 -6.34
CA LEU A 95 12.81 2.22 -7.32
C LEU A 95 12.19 2.56 -8.69
N GLY A 96 11.27 3.52 -8.71
CA GLY A 96 10.44 3.88 -9.85
C GLY A 96 8.96 3.78 -9.53
N THR A 97 8.12 3.95 -10.56
CA THR A 97 6.66 3.96 -10.40
C THR A 97 6.11 2.57 -10.06
N ILE A 98 5.37 2.49 -8.97
CA ILE A 98 4.58 1.33 -8.57
C ILE A 98 3.31 1.27 -9.42
N LYS A 99 3.11 0.13 -10.09
CA LYS A 99 2.13 -0.03 -11.19
C LYS A 99 0.82 -0.68 -10.77
N CYS A 100 0.81 -1.38 -9.64
CA CYS A 100 -0.36 -2.08 -9.13
C CYS A 100 -0.21 -2.38 -7.64
N SER A 101 -1.25 -2.97 -7.06
CA SER A 101 -1.22 -3.64 -5.76
C SER A 101 -1.28 -5.17 -5.96
N ASN A 102 -1.56 -5.93 -4.90
CA ASN A 102 -1.79 -7.36 -4.93
C ASN A 102 -3.31 -7.69 -5.03
N LEU A 103 -3.65 -8.96 -4.88
CA LEU A 103 -5.02 -9.48 -4.91
C LEU A 103 -5.96 -8.81 -3.89
N CYS A 104 -5.45 -8.46 -2.71
CA CYS A 104 -6.24 -8.01 -1.57
C CYS A 104 -6.11 -6.50 -1.29
N CYS A 105 -5.42 -5.76 -2.18
CA CYS A 105 -5.27 -4.29 -2.15
C CYS A 105 -4.47 -3.69 -0.98
N GLU A 106 -3.81 -4.50 -0.15
CA GLU A 106 -3.05 -4.04 1.01
C GLU A 106 -1.55 -3.86 0.74
N ILE A 107 -1.03 -4.51 -0.31
CA ILE A 107 0.41 -4.47 -0.63
C ILE A 107 0.69 -3.51 -1.78
N VAL A 108 1.64 -2.60 -1.57
CA VAL A 108 2.07 -1.60 -2.55
C VAL A 108 3.58 -1.72 -2.69
N GLU A 109 4.02 -2.57 -3.61
CA GLU A 109 5.42 -2.91 -3.86
C GLU A 109 5.76 -2.72 -5.34
N TYR A 110 7.01 -2.34 -5.61
CA TYR A 110 7.53 -2.16 -6.95
C TYR A 110 7.59 -3.49 -7.72
N THR A 111 7.31 -3.42 -9.03
CA THR A 111 7.43 -4.55 -9.95
C THR A 111 8.05 -4.11 -11.28
N SER A 112 8.82 -5.00 -11.89
CA SER A 112 9.45 -4.83 -13.20
C SER A 112 9.47 -6.16 -13.95
N PRO A 113 9.90 -6.22 -15.23
CA PRO A 113 10.07 -7.49 -15.94
C PRO A 113 10.97 -8.50 -15.21
N ASP A 114 11.88 -8.01 -14.38
CA ASP A 114 12.92 -8.73 -13.67
C ASP A 114 12.64 -8.87 -12.15
N GLU A 115 11.53 -8.29 -11.68
CA GLU A 115 11.12 -8.27 -10.28
C GLU A 115 9.61 -8.52 -10.09
N VAL A 116 9.30 -9.66 -9.47
CA VAL A 116 7.93 -9.99 -9.01
C VAL A 116 7.87 -9.78 -7.50
N ALA A 117 7.13 -8.77 -7.04
CA ALA A 117 6.95 -8.46 -5.63
C ALA A 117 6.38 -9.65 -4.82
N VAL A 118 6.72 -9.75 -3.52
CA VAL A 118 6.36 -10.89 -2.66
C VAL A 118 5.84 -10.44 -1.31
N CYS A 119 4.64 -10.87 -0.97
CA CYS A 119 3.98 -10.52 0.28
C CYS A 119 4.36 -11.50 1.40
N ASN A 120 5.24 -11.11 2.33
CA ASN A 120 5.57 -11.90 3.53
C ASN A 120 4.68 -11.47 4.71
N LEU A 121 3.63 -12.23 5.02
CA LEU A 121 2.53 -11.74 5.85
C LEU A 121 2.39 -12.45 7.21
N ALA A 122 2.03 -11.70 8.24
CA ALA A 122 1.52 -12.21 9.52
C ALA A 122 0.50 -11.23 10.13
N SER A 123 -0.35 -11.70 11.04
CA SER A 123 -1.34 -10.85 11.71
C SER A 123 -1.27 -10.95 13.24
N VAL A 124 -1.47 -9.81 13.90
CA VAL A 124 -1.52 -9.70 15.36
C VAL A 124 -2.97 -9.79 15.85
N ALA A 125 -3.26 -10.69 16.78
CA ALA A 125 -4.59 -10.81 17.39
C ALA A 125 -4.79 -9.76 18.50
N LEU A 126 -5.36 -8.60 18.16
CA LEU A 126 -5.43 -7.41 19.04
C LEU A 126 -6.21 -7.65 20.33
N SER A 127 -7.22 -8.53 20.32
CA SER A 127 -8.00 -8.89 21.50
C SER A 127 -7.17 -9.53 22.62
N LYS A 128 -6.02 -10.12 22.31
CA LYS A 128 -5.11 -10.72 23.31
C LYS A 128 -4.34 -9.72 24.15
N PHE A 129 -4.38 -8.44 23.77
CA PHE A 129 -3.69 -7.36 24.48
C PHE A 129 -4.66 -6.53 25.34
N VAL A 130 -5.92 -6.95 25.45
CA VAL A 130 -6.91 -6.29 26.31
C VAL A 130 -6.94 -6.96 27.68
N ASP A 131 -6.64 -6.17 28.71
CA ASP A 131 -6.97 -6.50 30.09
C ASP A 131 -8.43 -6.11 30.35
N VAL A 132 -9.29 -7.11 30.42
CA VAL A 132 -10.75 -6.95 30.56
C VAL A 132 -11.12 -6.45 31.96
N GLU A 133 -10.38 -6.85 33.00
CA GLU A 133 -10.67 -6.48 34.38
C GLU A 133 -10.38 -4.99 34.61
N ASN A 134 -9.22 -4.53 34.10
CA ASN A 134 -8.80 -3.14 34.24
C ASN A 134 -9.24 -2.23 33.09
N LYS A 135 -9.87 -2.78 32.04
CA LYS A 135 -10.26 -2.10 30.80
C LYS A 135 -9.10 -1.31 30.18
N LYS A 136 -7.95 -1.97 30.05
CA LYS A 136 -6.73 -1.36 29.50
C LYS A 136 -6.18 -2.17 28.34
N PHE A 137 -5.55 -1.48 27.41
CA PHE A 137 -4.82 -2.09 26.30
C PHE A 137 -3.32 -2.12 26.63
N ASP A 138 -2.68 -3.29 26.51
CA ASP A 138 -1.26 -3.50 26.80
C ASP A 138 -0.38 -3.22 25.57
N PHE A 139 -0.03 -1.95 25.40
CA PHE A 139 0.85 -1.50 24.33
C PHE A 139 2.28 -2.02 24.47
N LYS A 140 2.77 -2.26 25.69
CA LYS A 140 4.12 -2.81 25.90
C LYS A 140 4.19 -4.22 25.33
N LYS A 141 3.17 -5.04 25.61
CA LYS A 141 3.12 -6.39 25.08
C LYS A 141 2.92 -6.42 23.57
N LEU A 142 2.10 -5.52 23.02
CA LEU A 142 1.94 -5.34 21.58
C LEU A 142 3.29 -5.04 20.91
N TYR A 143 4.06 -4.09 21.45
CA TYR A 143 5.40 -3.76 20.96
C TYR A 143 6.34 -4.97 20.96
N GLU A 144 6.42 -5.73 22.06
CA GLU A 144 7.26 -6.94 22.16
C GLU A 144 6.90 -7.98 21.09
N ILE A 145 5.61 -8.26 20.90
CA ILE A 145 5.13 -9.26 19.95
C ILE A 145 5.36 -8.82 18.51
N THR A 146 5.11 -7.55 18.18
CA THR A 146 5.35 -7.02 16.83
C THR A 146 6.84 -7.09 16.48
N LYS A 147 7.76 -6.82 17.41
CA LYS A 147 9.21 -7.03 17.20
C LYS A 147 9.55 -8.49 16.88
N ILE A 148 8.93 -9.44 17.58
CA ILE A 148 9.13 -10.87 17.29
C ILE A 148 8.64 -11.22 15.89
N ILE A 149 7.45 -10.73 15.50
CA ILE A 149 6.88 -10.98 14.18
C ILE A 149 7.75 -10.39 13.07
N ALA A 150 8.21 -9.14 13.20
CA ALA A 150 9.08 -8.51 12.21
C ALA A 150 10.34 -9.34 11.93
N ARG A 151 11.01 -9.81 12.99
CA ARG A 151 12.17 -10.71 12.89
C ARG A 151 11.83 -12.08 12.31
N ASN A 152 10.64 -12.61 12.58
CA ASN A 152 10.23 -13.90 12.01
C ASN A 152 9.98 -13.78 10.51
N LEU A 153 9.31 -12.70 10.07
CA LEU A 153 9.07 -12.42 8.66
C LEU A 153 10.38 -12.17 7.91
N ASP A 154 11.32 -11.42 8.50
CA ASP A 154 12.65 -11.23 7.89
C ASP A 154 13.39 -12.56 7.68
N LYS A 155 13.33 -13.49 8.64
CA LYS A 155 13.89 -14.84 8.47
C LYS A 155 13.17 -15.67 7.41
N ILE A 156 11.87 -15.44 7.20
CA ILE A 156 11.11 -16.15 6.17
C ILE A 156 11.62 -15.78 4.78
N ILE A 157 12.01 -14.53 4.54
CA ILE A 157 12.58 -14.08 3.26
C ILE A 157 13.76 -14.98 2.84
N ASP A 158 14.65 -15.32 3.77
CA ASP A 158 15.83 -16.14 3.45
C ASP A 158 15.52 -17.65 3.35
N ARG A 159 14.43 -18.10 3.98
CA ARG A 159 14.03 -19.52 4.03
C ARG A 159 12.98 -19.91 3.00
N ASN A 160 12.33 -18.94 2.38
CA ASN A 160 11.23 -19.18 1.47
C ASN A 160 11.70 -19.92 0.21
N TYR A 161 10.84 -20.79 -0.32
CA TYR A 161 11.02 -21.37 -1.64
C TYR A 161 10.30 -20.48 -2.66
N TYR A 162 11.08 -19.81 -3.52
CA TYR A 162 10.53 -18.92 -4.53
C TYR A 162 10.17 -19.69 -5.81
N PRO A 163 8.93 -19.56 -6.31
CA PRO A 163 8.50 -20.30 -7.50
C PRO A 163 9.13 -19.78 -8.80
N VAL A 164 9.56 -18.52 -8.83
CA VAL A 164 10.24 -17.87 -9.96
C VAL A 164 11.43 -17.03 -9.46
N VAL A 165 12.43 -16.80 -10.32
CA VAL A 165 13.68 -16.14 -9.92
C VAL A 165 13.48 -14.65 -9.64
N GLU A 166 12.59 -14.01 -10.39
CA GLU A 166 12.20 -12.60 -10.26
C GLU A 166 11.61 -12.31 -8.86
N ALA A 167 10.91 -13.28 -8.28
CA ALA A 167 10.37 -13.20 -6.93
C ALA A 167 11.49 -13.25 -5.87
N LYS A 168 12.48 -14.12 -6.07
CA LYS A 168 13.66 -14.17 -5.20
C LYS A 168 14.48 -12.89 -5.30
N ASN A 169 14.65 -12.35 -6.51
CA ASN A 169 15.39 -11.12 -6.77
C ASN A 169 14.75 -9.95 -6.01
N SER A 170 13.45 -9.74 -6.20
CA SER A 170 12.72 -8.65 -5.54
C SER A 170 12.78 -8.76 -4.01
N ASN A 171 12.40 -9.92 -3.46
CA ASN A 171 12.30 -10.08 -2.01
C ASN A 171 13.67 -9.99 -1.31
N THR A 172 14.74 -10.47 -1.94
CA THR A 172 16.11 -10.37 -1.37
C THR A 172 16.63 -8.94 -1.41
N LYS A 173 16.31 -8.17 -2.45
CA LYS A 173 16.81 -6.80 -2.68
C LYS A 173 16.10 -5.75 -1.82
N HIS A 174 14.80 -5.92 -1.61
CA HIS A 174 13.93 -4.93 -0.95
C HIS A 174 13.47 -5.36 0.45
N ARG A 175 13.50 -6.66 0.73
CA ARG A 175 13.09 -7.29 1.99
C ARG A 175 11.76 -6.77 2.59
N PRO A 176 10.67 -6.62 1.81
CA PRO A 176 9.40 -6.14 2.33
C PRO A 176 8.74 -7.17 3.26
N ILE A 177 8.03 -6.69 4.28
CA ILE A 177 7.20 -7.51 5.18
C ILE A 177 5.86 -6.82 5.42
N GLY A 178 4.80 -7.61 5.59
CA GLY A 178 3.46 -7.13 5.92
C GLY A 178 3.02 -7.63 7.28
N ILE A 179 2.86 -6.71 8.25
CA ILE A 179 2.33 -7.03 9.58
C ILE A 179 0.93 -6.44 9.70
N GLY A 180 -0.07 -7.29 9.59
CA GLY A 180 -1.48 -6.92 9.75
C GLY A 180 -2.02 -7.16 11.15
N VAL A 181 -3.33 -7.00 11.29
CA VAL A 181 -4.06 -7.23 12.54
C VAL A 181 -5.31 -8.07 12.30
N GLN A 182 -5.80 -8.69 13.36
CA GLN A 182 -7.12 -9.29 13.44
C GLN A 182 -7.75 -8.99 14.81
N GLY A 183 -9.07 -9.03 14.91
CA GLY A 183 -9.79 -8.81 16.17
C GLY A 183 -9.79 -7.35 16.67
N LEU A 184 -9.75 -6.36 15.77
CA LEU A 184 -9.85 -4.94 16.13
C LEU A 184 -11.22 -4.63 16.77
N ALA A 185 -12.31 -5.12 16.17
CA ALA A 185 -13.66 -4.96 16.71
C ALA A 185 -13.79 -5.64 18.08
N ASP A 186 -13.25 -6.85 18.24
CA ASP A 186 -13.21 -7.56 19.51
C ASP A 186 -12.48 -6.76 20.60
N ALA A 187 -11.32 -6.17 20.28
CA ALA A 187 -10.58 -5.34 21.21
C ALA A 187 -11.42 -4.14 21.69
N PHE A 188 -12.12 -3.46 20.77
CA PHE A 188 -13.04 -2.37 21.11
C PHE A 188 -14.21 -2.84 21.98
N MET A 189 -14.82 -3.98 21.64
CA MET A 189 -15.94 -4.56 22.40
C MET A 189 -15.53 -4.94 23.83
N LEU A 190 -14.35 -5.54 24.01
CA LEU A 190 -13.82 -5.90 25.33
C LEU A 190 -13.56 -4.66 26.19
N LEU A 191 -13.09 -3.56 25.58
CA LEU A 191 -12.88 -2.27 26.25
C LEU A 191 -14.16 -1.45 26.42
N ARG A 192 -15.28 -1.91 25.86
CA ARG A 192 -16.58 -1.23 25.85
C ARG A 192 -16.56 0.10 25.09
N TYR A 193 -15.75 0.19 24.05
CA TYR A 193 -15.71 1.33 23.13
C TYR A 193 -16.58 1.01 21.90
N PRO A 194 -17.65 1.79 21.64
CA PRO A 194 -18.31 1.75 20.34
C PRO A 194 -17.31 2.03 19.23
N TYR A 195 -17.44 1.38 18.08
CA TYR A 195 -16.44 1.45 17.01
C TYR A 195 -16.16 2.89 16.53
N GLU A 196 -17.19 3.73 16.53
CA GLU A 196 -17.13 5.12 16.06
C GLU A 196 -16.80 6.13 17.19
N SER A 197 -16.57 5.66 18.43
CA SER A 197 -16.30 6.53 19.58
C SER A 197 -14.91 7.17 19.50
N ASP A 198 -14.73 8.30 20.19
CA ASP A 198 -13.44 8.99 20.20
C ASP A 198 -12.35 8.17 20.90
N GLU A 199 -12.71 7.36 21.90
CA GLU A 199 -11.81 6.41 22.53
C GLU A 199 -11.35 5.32 21.56
N ALA A 200 -12.25 4.77 20.74
CA ALA A 200 -11.89 3.79 19.71
C ALA A 200 -10.97 4.40 18.64
N LYS A 201 -11.23 5.65 18.21
CA LYS A 201 -10.36 6.37 17.27
C LYS A 201 -8.96 6.59 17.83
N GLU A 202 -8.87 6.99 19.10
CA GLU A 202 -7.58 7.22 19.75
C GLU A 202 -6.82 5.91 19.97
N LEU A 203 -7.52 4.87 20.44
CA LEU A 203 -6.93 3.54 20.58
C LEU A 203 -6.44 2.99 19.24
N ASN A 204 -7.21 3.18 18.16
CA ASN A 204 -6.82 2.79 16.81
C ASN A 204 -5.46 3.41 16.44
N LYS A 205 -5.31 4.73 16.58
CA LYS A 205 -4.04 5.43 16.30
C LYS A 205 -2.89 4.84 17.12
N ARG A 206 -3.07 4.69 18.43
CA ARG A 206 -2.02 4.20 19.33
C ARG A 206 -1.61 2.75 19.05
N ILE A 207 -2.54 1.89 18.66
CA ILE A 207 -2.25 0.51 18.26
C ILE A 207 -1.30 0.52 17.05
N PHE A 208 -1.68 1.22 15.98
CA PHE A 208 -0.90 1.24 14.75
C PHE A 208 0.43 2.01 14.90
N GLU A 209 0.47 3.08 15.69
CA GLU A 209 1.71 3.77 16.06
C GLU A 209 2.67 2.82 16.79
N THR A 210 2.17 2.09 17.80
CA THR A 210 2.97 1.12 18.56
C THR A 210 3.52 0.02 17.66
N MET A 211 2.70 -0.51 16.75
CA MET A 211 3.13 -1.55 15.81
C MET A 211 4.16 -1.02 14.81
N TYR A 212 3.95 0.16 14.25
CA TYR A 212 4.88 0.78 13.31
C TYR A 212 6.23 1.04 13.97
N TYR A 213 6.23 1.63 15.17
CA TYR A 213 7.44 1.87 15.96
C TYR A 213 8.18 0.55 16.27
N ALA A 214 7.45 -0.47 16.74
CA ALA A 214 8.04 -1.79 17.03
C ALA A 214 8.69 -2.44 15.80
N ALA A 215 8.02 -2.41 14.66
CA ALA A 215 8.53 -2.97 13.41
C ALA A 215 9.80 -2.24 12.94
N LEU A 216 9.80 -0.91 12.97
CA LEU A 216 10.98 -0.10 12.63
C LEU A 216 12.14 -0.37 13.59
N ASP A 217 11.89 -0.42 14.89
CA ASP A 217 12.92 -0.63 15.89
C ASP A 217 13.60 -2.01 15.74
N MET A 218 12.82 -3.08 15.48
CA MET A 218 13.40 -4.37 15.11
C MET A 218 14.14 -4.32 13.77
N SER A 219 13.60 -3.63 12.77
CA SER A 219 14.28 -3.47 11.47
C SER A 219 15.64 -2.78 11.62
N VAL A 220 15.74 -1.75 12.46
CA VAL A 220 16.99 -1.07 12.81
C VAL A 220 17.95 -1.99 13.57
N GLU A 221 17.47 -2.81 14.52
CA GLU A 221 18.30 -3.82 15.18
C GLU A 221 18.90 -4.82 14.19
N LEU A 222 18.11 -5.29 13.23
CA LEU A 222 18.56 -6.19 12.16
C LEU A 222 19.57 -5.49 11.25
N ALA A 223 19.32 -4.24 10.86
CA ALA A 223 20.21 -3.45 10.03
C ALA A 223 21.57 -3.20 10.71
N LYS A 224 21.59 -2.93 12.02
CA LYS A 224 22.85 -2.80 12.80
C LYS A 224 23.69 -4.08 12.78
N LYS A 225 23.04 -5.25 12.66
CA LYS A 225 23.70 -6.55 12.69
C LYS A 225 24.10 -7.06 11.29
N HIS A 226 23.26 -6.82 10.29
CA HIS A 226 23.37 -7.42 8.96
C HIS A 226 23.65 -6.41 7.84
N GLY A 227 23.65 -5.12 8.15
CA GLY A 227 23.58 -4.06 7.15
C GLY A 227 22.14 -3.79 6.70
N THR A 228 21.94 -2.67 6.02
CA THR A 228 20.65 -2.31 5.43
C THR A 228 20.31 -3.21 4.24
N TYR A 229 19.03 -3.28 3.85
CA TYR A 229 18.64 -3.93 2.61
C TYR A 229 19.27 -3.21 1.40
N ALA A 230 19.49 -3.92 0.30
CA ALA A 230 20.36 -3.47 -0.80
C ALA A 230 19.93 -2.16 -1.47
N SER A 231 18.63 -1.86 -1.42
CA SER A 231 18.01 -0.68 -2.03
C SER A 231 17.59 0.41 -1.02
N TYR A 232 18.17 0.38 0.18
CA TYR A 232 17.87 1.36 1.23
C TYR A 232 18.33 2.76 0.88
N GLU A 233 19.55 2.91 0.36
CA GLU A 233 20.11 4.21 0.00
C GLU A 233 19.25 4.89 -1.08
N GLY A 234 18.88 6.14 -0.82
CA GLY A 234 18.01 6.93 -1.69
C GLY A 234 16.51 6.84 -1.37
N SER A 235 16.08 5.86 -0.56
CA SER A 235 14.70 5.76 -0.05
C SER A 235 14.35 6.93 0.87
N PRO A 236 13.05 7.27 1.06
CA PRO A 236 12.62 8.22 2.07
C PRO A 236 13.19 7.95 3.47
N ALA A 237 13.19 6.68 3.91
CA ALA A 237 13.72 6.30 5.21
C ALA A 237 15.22 6.59 5.37
N SER A 238 16.02 6.48 4.29
CA SER A 238 17.44 6.88 4.30
C SER A 238 17.66 8.38 4.48
N LYS A 239 16.63 9.18 4.20
CA LYS A 239 16.61 10.65 4.36
C LYS A 239 15.95 11.09 5.67
N GLY A 240 15.60 10.14 6.54
CA GLY A 240 14.93 10.41 7.81
C GLY A 240 13.43 10.69 7.70
N LEU A 241 12.80 10.37 6.56
CA LEU A 241 11.35 10.50 6.37
C LEU A 241 10.67 9.14 6.63
N LEU A 242 9.77 9.11 7.60
CA LEU A 242 8.94 7.96 7.92
C LEU A 242 7.52 8.13 7.35
N GLN A 243 6.68 7.10 7.49
CA GLN A 243 5.38 7.07 6.83
C GLN A 243 4.46 8.25 7.19
N PHE A 244 4.55 8.74 8.42
CA PHE A 244 3.74 9.88 8.89
C PHE A 244 4.29 11.24 8.46
N ASP A 245 5.50 11.28 7.91
CA ASP A 245 6.09 12.49 7.31
C ASP A 245 5.73 12.64 5.82
N LEU A 246 5.23 11.58 5.18
CA LEU A 246 4.89 11.50 3.76
C LEU A 246 3.42 11.87 3.45
#